data_AF-A0A843C2E8-F1
#
_entry.id   AF-A0A843C2E8-F1
#
_cell.length_a   1.000
_cell.length_b   1.000
_cell.length_c   1.000
_cell.angle_alpha   90.00
_cell.angle_beta   90.00
_cell.angle_gamma   90.00
#
_symmetry.space_group_name_H-M   'P 1'
#
loop_
_entity.id
_entity.type
_entity.pdbx_description
1 polymer ?
#
loop_
_entity_poly.entity_id
_entity_poly.type
_entity_poly.pdbx_seq_one_letter_code
_entity_poly.pdbx_strand_id
1 'polypeptide(L)'
;MKNKLNKSKLLFKSIFAMIILLVAVIPNVLAQDAAIVITSATAGGSVSPGPGTHTYTADARIALRATADEGYKFLHWIISGGYTPGHGQVPLIVPNEDEPFPPTRPPPTGTYDTLVVDQNPLFVVCGFGYTFEYNAVFVSTQPADREEAIVIVDGSVGGATNPVAGTYTFVEGSGVTITATPNAEYEFLAWRATGSGIPGHEETILMDNPLSIVCGLGYTYEYLPIFAPVDSEVSSGETVSVEYFYAAIIILAIIAVVAVAAALMYRNKK
;
A
#
# COMPACT_ATOMS: atom_id res chain seq x y z
N MET A 1 15.15 53.76 67.85
CA MET A 1 14.48 53.72 66.52
C MET A 1 15.09 52.77 65.48
N LYS A 2 16.12 51.95 65.78
CA LYS A 2 16.78 51.08 64.77
C LYS A 2 16.20 49.66 64.60
N ASN A 3 15.40 49.14 65.56
CA ASN A 3 14.89 47.76 65.50
C ASN A 3 13.61 47.53 64.68
N LYS A 4 12.76 48.55 64.48
CA LYS A 4 11.54 48.42 63.64
C LYS A 4 11.85 48.39 62.14
N LEU A 5 12.91 49.09 61.72
CA LEU A 5 13.29 49.19 60.31
C LEU A 5 13.91 47.89 59.76
N ASN A 6 14.50 47.06 60.63
CA ASN A 6 15.09 45.78 60.23
C ASN A 6 14.07 44.64 60.13
N LYS A 7 13.01 44.63 60.95
CA LYS A 7 11.91 43.64 60.83
C LYS A 7 11.07 43.84 59.57
N SER A 8 10.82 45.09 59.17
CA SER A 8 10.12 45.42 57.92
C SER A 8 10.90 44.97 56.68
N LYS A 9 12.22 45.20 56.65
CA LYS A 9 13.08 44.73 55.54
C LYS A 9 13.23 43.21 55.48
N LEU A 10 13.12 42.52 56.62
CA LEU A 10 13.18 41.05 56.68
C LEU A 10 11.85 40.41 56.25
N LEU A 11 10.70 40.98 56.65
CA LEU A 11 9.37 40.55 56.20
C LEU A 11 9.16 40.80 54.70
N PHE A 12 9.64 41.91 54.15
CA PHE A 12 9.54 42.22 52.72
C PHE A 12 10.42 41.29 51.87
N LYS A 13 11.63 40.94 52.34
CA LYS A 13 12.49 39.95 51.67
C LYS A 13 11.90 38.54 51.74
N SER A 14 11.20 38.18 52.82
CA SER A 14 10.57 36.87 52.98
C SER A 14 9.31 36.70 52.10
N ILE A 15 8.52 37.76 51.92
CA ILE A 15 7.34 37.72 51.03
C ILE A 15 7.78 37.68 49.56
N PHE A 16 8.82 38.45 49.19
CA PHE A 16 9.37 38.41 47.82
C PHE A 16 10.04 37.06 47.51
N ALA A 17 10.75 36.46 48.46
CA ALA A 17 11.32 35.12 48.31
C ALA A 17 10.24 34.04 48.18
N MET A 18 9.12 34.15 48.90
CA MET A 18 8.01 33.18 48.83
C MET A 18 7.16 33.35 47.56
N ILE A 19 6.99 34.56 47.03
CA ILE A 19 6.35 34.82 45.73
C ILE A 19 7.26 34.36 44.58
N ILE A 20 8.57 34.58 44.66
CA ILE A 20 9.53 34.08 43.66
C ILE A 20 9.63 32.54 43.73
N LEU A 21 9.53 31.93 44.90
CA LEU A 21 9.48 30.47 45.05
C LEU A 21 8.15 29.88 44.55
N LEU A 22 7.02 30.59 44.68
CA LEU A 22 5.72 30.17 44.14
C LEU A 22 5.64 30.35 42.62
N VAL A 23 6.35 31.32 42.04
CA VAL A 23 6.45 31.54 40.59
C VAL A 23 7.47 30.58 39.94
N ALA A 24 8.44 30.07 40.69
CA ALA A 24 9.45 29.11 40.21
C ALA A 24 8.99 27.63 40.22
N VAL A 25 7.76 27.33 40.67
CA VAL A 25 7.18 25.95 40.64
C VAL A 25 6.25 25.74 39.43
N ILE A 26 6.21 26.67 38.47
CA ILE A 26 5.53 26.44 37.19
C ILE A 26 6.55 26.75 36.08
N PRO A 27 7.29 25.72 35.64
CA PRO A 27 6.79 24.98 34.50
C PRO A 27 7.10 23.48 34.64
N ASN A 28 6.19 22.70 35.21
CA ASN A 28 6.19 21.27 34.92
C ASN A 28 4.82 20.58 34.98
N VAL A 29 3.73 21.35 35.07
CA VAL A 29 2.36 20.82 35.00
C VAL A 29 1.75 20.97 33.59
N LEU A 30 2.35 21.76 32.69
CA LEU A 30 1.81 21.97 31.33
C LEU A 30 2.50 21.16 30.22
N ALA A 31 3.64 20.50 30.50
CA ALA A 31 4.39 19.79 29.45
C ALA A 31 3.75 18.45 29.05
N GLN A 32 2.83 17.92 29.87
CA GLN A 32 2.24 16.60 29.66
C GLN A 32 0.93 16.64 28.86
N ASP A 33 0.36 17.84 28.63
CA ASP A 33 -0.95 18.03 27.97
C ASP A 33 -0.82 18.55 26.51
N ALA A 34 0.41 18.69 26.02
CA ALA A 34 0.69 19.15 24.67
C ALA A 34 1.38 18.05 23.85
N ALA A 35 0.93 17.87 22.61
CA ALA A 35 1.51 16.97 21.63
C ALA A 35 2.14 17.79 20.49
N ILE A 36 3.33 17.39 20.05
CA ILE A 36 4.03 18.07 18.97
C ILE A 36 3.95 17.21 17.70
N VAL A 37 3.40 17.79 16.64
CA VAL A 37 3.28 17.15 15.33
C VAL A 37 4.10 17.97 14.35
N ILE A 38 5.16 17.36 13.82
CA ILE A 38 5.97 17.96 12.76
C ILE A 38 5.45 17.40 11.44
N THR A 39 5.16 18.29 10.50
CA THR A 39 4.75 17.91 9.14
C THR A 39 5.81 18.35 8.16
N SER A 40 6.14 17.48 7.22
CA SER A 40 7.06 17.75 6.11
C SER A 40 6.52 17.10 4.84
N ALA A 41 7.02 17.56 3.70
CA ALA A 41 6.66 17.05 2.39
C ALA A 41 7.91 16.98 1.52
N THR A 42 8.08 15.88 0.82
CA THR A 42 9.01 15.81 -0.33
C THR A 42 8.52 16.68 -1.48
N ALA A 43 9.39 16.95 -2.47
CA ALA A 43 9.02 17.73 -3.65
C ALA A 43 7.87 17.06 -4.43
N GLY A 44 7.00 17.88 -5.03
CA GLY A 44 5.87 17.39 -5.85
C GLY A 44 4.53 17.28 -5.12
N GLY A 45 4.39 17.94 -3.98
CA GLY A 45 3.10 18.06 -3.31
C GLY A 45 3.17 18.93 -2.07
N SER A 46 2.01 19.08 -1.45
CA SER A 46 1.81 19.83 -0.22
C SER A 46 1.15 18.97 0.85
N VAL A 47 1.33 19.37 2.11
CA VAL A 47 0.65 18.77 3.25
C VAL A 47 -0.22 19.80 3.96
N SER A 48 -1.34 19.36 4.53
CA SER A 48 -2.21 20.15 5.38
C SER A 48 -2.40 19.43 6.72
N PRO A 49 -2.04 20.04 7.86
CA PRO A 49 -1.48 21.39 8.02
C PRO A 49 -0.12 21.55 7.30
N GLY A 50 0.19 22.79 6.89
CA GLY A 50 1.39 23.11 6.12
C GLY A 50 2.68 22.69 6.82
N PRO A 51 3.78 22.45 6.09
CA PRO A 51 5.04 22.01 6.68
C PRO A 51 5.49 22.86 7.85
N GLY A 52 5.93 22.21 8.92
CA GLY A 52 6.36 22.84 10.16
C GLY A 52 5.89 22.11 11.41
N THR A 53 6.19 22.73 12.55
CA THR A 53 5.87 22.22 13.87
C THR A 53 4.53 22.76 14.34
N HIS A 54 3.63 21.85 14.71
CA HIS A 54 2.29 22.15 15.20
C HIS A 54 2.14 21.62 16.62
N THR A 55 1.47 22.39 17.47
CA THR A 55 1.16 21.99 18.85
C THR A 55 -0.34 21.73 18.96
N TYR A 56 -0.68 20.54 19.43
CA TYR A 56 -2.06 20.12 19.71
C TYR A 56 -2.21 19.76 21.18
N THR A 57 -3.45 19.72 21.67
CA THR A 57 -3.74 19.14 22.97
C THR A 57 -3.52 17.62 22.92
N ALA A 58 -3.14 17.02 24.05
CA ALA A 58 -3.13 15.56 24.17
C ALA A 58 -4.50 14.97 23.78
N ASP A 59 -4.49 13.77 23.20
CA ASP A 59 -5.65 13.04 22.66
C ASP A 59 -6.40 13.71 21.49
N ALA A 60 -5.92 14.86 21.00
CA ALA A 60 -6.52 15.49 19.84
C ALA A 60 -6.51 14.54 18.63
N ARG A 61 -7.66 14.44 17.96
CA ARG A 61 -7.82 13.68 16.71
C ARG A 61 -7.69 14.63 15.54
N ILE A 62 -6.62 14.51 14.78
CA ILE A 62 -6.33 15.36 13.63
C ILE A 62 -6.27 14.53 12.35
N ALA A 63 -6.48 15.17 11.21
CA ALA A 63 -6.33 14.55 9.89
C ALA A 63 -5.23 15.29 9.13
N LEU A 64 -4.17 14.56 8.78
CA LEU A 64 -3.12 15.03 7.89
C LEU A 64 -3.53 14.70 6.45
N ARG A 65 -3.40 15.67 5.55
CA ARG A 65 -3.74 15.50 4.13
C ARG A 65 -2.51 15.76 3.29
N ALA A 66 -2.20 14.86 2.39
CA ALA A 66 -1.23 15.08 1.34
C ALA A 66 -1.99 15.42 0.04
N THR A 67 -1.60 16.50 -0.62
CA THR A 67 -2.14 16.91 -1.91
C THR A 67 -0.99 16.94 -2.90
N ALA A 68 -0.98 15.99 -3.84
CA ALA A 68 0.05 15.95 -4.87
C ALA A 68 -0.13 17.12 -5.84
N ASP A 69 0.98 17.69 -6.29
CA ASP A 69 0.98 18.68 -7.35
C ASP A 69 0.72 18.00 -8.70
N GLU A 70 0.39 18.80 -9.73
CA GLU A 70 0.23 18.28 -11.08
C GLU A 70 1.50 17.54 -11.54
N GLY A 71 1.34 16.34 -12.11
CA GLY A 71 2.47 15.52 -12.51
C GLY A 71 3.14 14.74 -11.36
N TYR A 72 2.52 14.66 -10.20
CA TYR A 72 2.97 13.85 -9.06
C TYR A 72 1.81 13.03 -8.48
N LYS A 73 2.16 11.96 -7.76
CA LYS A 73 1.23 11.20 -6.93
C LYS A 73 1.77 11.04 -5.52
N PHE A 74 0.86 11.09 -4.55
CA PHE A 74 1.18 10.72 -3.18
C PHE A 74 1.48 9.21 -3.14
N LEU A 75 2.61 8.84 -2.52
CA LEU A 75 3.03 7.45 -2.41
C LEU A 75 2.73 6.90 -1.01
N HIS A 76 3.29 7.52 0.04
CA HIS A 76 3.10 7.12 1.43
C HIS A 76 3.56 8.22 2.38
N TRP A 77 3.18 8.12 3.65
CA TRP A 77 3.75 8.86 4.77
C TRP A 77 4.91 8.07 5.37
N ILE A 78 5.98 8.76 5.74
CA ILE A 78 7.02 8.26 6.64
C ILE A 78 6.81 8.94 7.99
N ILE A 79 6.60 8.14 9.02
CA ILE A 79 6.36 8.59 10.39
C ILE A 79 7.60 8.26 11.21
N SER A 80 8.21 9.27 11.82
CA SER A 80 9.41 9.09 12.64
C SER A 80 9.23 9.66 14.05
N GLY A 81 9.67 8.90 15.07
CA GLY A 81 9.60 9.34 16.47
C GLY A 81 10.09 8.28 17.45
N GLY A 82 10.22 8.63 18.73
CA GLY A 82 10.76 7.74 19.76
C GLY A 82 9.85 6.55 20.16
N TYR A 83 8.62 6.48 19.61
CA TYR A 83 7.58 5.51 20.03
C TYR A 83 6.51 5.28 18.94
N THR A 84 6.86 4.83 17.73
CA THR A 84 5.85 4.47 16.71
C THR A 84 5.11 3.17 17.10
N PRO A 85 3.76 3.15 17.21
CA PRO A 85 3.02 1.92 17.48
C PRO A 85 3.24 0.90 16.34
N GLY A 86 3.69 -0.31 16.68
CA GLY A 86 4.00 -1.37 15.71
C GLY A 86 5.41 -1.94 15.84
N HIS A 87 6.33 -1.25 16.51
CA HIS A 87 7.66 -1.78 16.80
C HIS A 87 8.05 -1.44 18.25
N GLY A 88 8.08 -2.46 19.11
CA GLY A 88 8.69 -2.38 20.44
C GLY A 88 7.83 -1.89 21.61
N GLN A 89 6.49 -1.90 21.53
CA GLN A 89 5.69 -1.72 22.75
C GLN A 89 5.65 -2.99 23.62
N VAL A 90 5.99 -2.79 24.90
CA VAL A 90 5.78 -3.70 26.03
C VAL A 90 4.26 -3.86 26.27
N PRO A 91 3.77 -5.02 26.77
CA PRO A 91 2.33 -5.25 26.98
C PRO A 91 1.64 -4.13 27.76
N LEU A 92 0.41 -3.80 27.36
CA LEU A 92 -0.51 -2.93 28.10
C LEU A 92 -0.79 -3.55 29.48
N ILE A 93 -0.02 -3.17 30.50
CA ILE A 93 -0.38 -3.44 31.90
C ILE A 93 -1.45 -2.41 32.25
N VAL A 94 -2.69 -2.85 32.34
CA VAL A 94 -3.77 -2.08 32.98
C VAL A 94 -3.40 -2.01 34.47
N PRO A 95 -3.10 -0.83 35.05
CA PRO A 95 -2.82 -0.75 36.46
C PRO A 95 -4.11 -1.07 37.22
N ASN A 96 -4.05 -2.06 38.09
CA ASN A 96 -5.03 -2.22 39.16
C ASN A 96 -4.90 -1.00 40.08
N GLU A 97 -6.01 -0.40 40.51
CA GLU A 97 -6.03 0.91 41.19
C GLU A 97 -5.31 0.91 42.57
N ASP A 98 -4.88 -0.26 43.04
CA ASP A 98 -4.25 -0.48 44.35
C ASP A 98 -2.71 -0.64 44.33
N GLU A 99 -2.03 -0.65 43.17
CA GLU A 99 -0.55 -0.73 43.12
C GLU A 99 0.13 0.65 42.93
N PRO A 100 1.18 0.98 43.70
CA PRO A 100 1.90 2.24 43.54
C PRO A 100 2.61 2.28 42.18
N PHE A 101 2.45 3.40 41.46
CA PHE A 101 3.07 3.63 40.16
C PHE A 101 4.57 3.29 40.19
N PRO A 102 5.09 2.51 39.22
CA PRO A 102 6.53 2.32 39.11
C PRO A 102 7.21 3.68 38.89
N PRO A 103 8.42 3.91 39.43
CA PRO A 103 9.12 5.17 39.25
C PRO A 103 9.28 5.48 37.76
N THR A 104 9.07 6.74 37.39
CA THR A 104 9.21 7.19 36.00
C THR A 104 10.61 6.85 35.50
N ARG A 105 10.69 5.93 34.54
CA ARG A 105 11.96 5.57 33.88
C ARG A 105 12.46 6.80 33.10
N PRO A 106 13.78 7.10 33.11
CA PRO A 106 14.32 8.18 32.29
C PRO A 106 13.98 7.94 30.81
N PRO A 107 13.74 9.00 30.03
CA PRO A 107 13.41 8.86 28.61
C PRO A 107 14.54 8.10 27.92
N PRO A 108 14.24 7.07 27.10
CA PRO A 108 15.26 6.40 26.33
C PRO A 108 15.93 7.42 25.42
N THR A 109 17.23 7.60 25.61
CA THR A 109 18.08 8.34 24.68
C THR A 109 18.18 7.57 23.39
N GLY A 110 17.47 8.03 22.36
CA GLY A 110 17.84 7.88 20.96
C GLY A 110 17.68 6.50 20.34
N THR A 111 16.45 6.18 19.93
CA THR A 111 16.24 5.39 18.70
C THR A 111 15.07 6.03 17.98
N TYR A 112 15.31 6.72 16.87
CA TYR A 112 14.25 7.18 15.98
C TYR A 112 13.71 5.95 15.26
N ASP A 113 12.51 5.52 15.62
CA ASP A 113 11.81 4.43 14.92
C ASP A 113 11.02 5.02 13.74
N THR A 114 10.81 4.23 12.67
CA THR A 114 10.18 4.70 11.43
C THR A 114 9.07 3.76 10.97
N LEU A 115 7.87 4.31 10.77
CA LEU A 115 6.69 3.61 10.26
C LEU A 115 6.29 4.18 8.88
N VAL A 116 5.86 3.34 7.95
CA VAL A 116 5.40 3.75 6.62
C VAL A 116 3.93 3.37 6.44
N VAL A 117 3.10 4.31 5.98
CA VAL A 117 1.66 4.11 5.75
C VAL A 117 1.20 4.81 4.48
N ASP A 118 0.28 4.22 3.72
CA ASP A 118 -0.23 4.72 2.44
C ASP A 118 -1.57 5.48 2.55
N GLN A 119 -2.10 5.62 3.77
CA GLN A 119 -3.41 6.22 4.01
C GLN A 119 -3.39 7.73 3.80
N ASN A 120 -4.34 8.26 3.02
CA ASN A 120 -4.53 9.70 2.81
C ASN A 120 -6.03 10.02 2.65
N PRO A 121 -6.66 10.79 3.56
CA PRO A 121 -6.09 11.45 4.73
C PRO A 121 -5.58 10.46 5.79
N LEU A 122 -4.49 10.82 6.47
CA LEU A 122 -3.94 10.09 7.61
C LEU A 122 -4.56 10.63 8.90
N PHE A 123 -5.31 9.79 9.61
CA PHE A 123 -5.90 10.14 10.89
C PHE A 123 -4.93 9.86 12.03
N VAL A 124 -4.61 10.89 12.81
CA VAL A 124 -3.63 10.84 13.90
C VAL A 124 -4.31 11.14 15.22
N VAL A 125 -4.02 10.33 16.24
CA VAL A 125 -4.31 10.65 17.64
C VAL A 125 -3.05 11.21 18.26
N CYS A 126 -3.11 12.46 18.71
CA CYS A 126 -1.98 13.18 19.28
C CYS A 126 -1.63 12.61 20.67
N GLY A 127 -0.47 11.95 20.81
CA GLY A 127 -0.07 11.31 22.07
C GLY A 127 0.40 12.28 23.15
N PHE A 128 0.28 11.88 24.42
CA PHE A 128 0.65 12.64 25.63
C PHE A 128 2.14 13.04 25.68
N GLY A 129 2.51 14.21 25.16
CA GLY A 129 3.89 14.73 25.23
C GLY A 129 4.86 14.18 24.18
N TYR A 130 4.39 13.37 23.23
CA TYR A 130 5.24 12.81 22.18
C TYR A 130 5.42 13.78 21.01
N THR A 131 6.60 13.72 20.40
CA THR A 131 6.91 14.41 19.15
C THR A 131 7.04 13.39 18.03
N PHE A 132 6.24 13.53 16.98
CA PHE A 132 6.33 12.71 15.77
C PHE A 132 6.47 13.62 14.54
N GLU A 133 7.31 13.19 13.61
CA GLU A 133 7.40 13.76 12.28
C GLU A 133 6.62 12.91 11.28
N TYR A 134 5.81 13.57 10.46
CA TYR A 134 5.02 12.99 9.39
C TYR A 134 5.49 13.62 8.08
N ASN A 135 6.27 12.85 7.32
CA ASN A 135 6.78 13.27 6.03
C ASN A 135 5.94 12.66 4.90
N ALA A 136 5.25 13.48 4.10
CA ALA A 136 4.56 13.01 2.91
C ALA A 136 5.55 12.78 1.77
N VAL A 137 5.56 11.57 1.23
CA VAL A 137 6.38 11.20 0.08
C VAL A 137 5.53 11.25 -1.18
N PHE A 138 5.97 12.05 -2.13
CA PHE A 138 5.41 12.18 -3.47
C PHE A 138 6.40 11.61 -4.48
N VAL A 139 5.87 11.02 -5.54
CA VAL A 139 6.67 10.55 -6.66
C VAL A 139 6.16 11.21 -7.93
N SER A 140 7.09 11.64 -8.77
CA SER A 140 6.76 12.19 -10.08
C SER A 140 6.00 11.15 -10.90
N THR A 141 4.90 11.56 -11.50
CA THR A 141 4.28 10.86 -12.63
C THR A 141 4.90 11.32 -13.95
N GLN A 142 5.74 12.35 -13.95
CA GLN A 142 6.53 12.73 -15.11
C GLN A 142 7.68 11.72 -15.30
N PRO A 143 8.14 11.55 -16.54
CA PRO A 143 9.27 10.69 -16.85
C PRO A 143 10.50 11.05 -16.01
N ALA A 144 11.36 10.08 -15.74
CA ALA A 144 12.61 10.33 -15.03
C ALA A 144 13.46 11.38 -15.77
N ASP A 145 14.33 12.12 -15.08
CA ASP A 145 15.29 13.08 -15.67
C ASP A 145 16.38 12.34 -16.48
N ARG A 146 15.97 11.64 -17.53
CA ARG A 146 16.81 10.86 -18.41
C ARG A 146 16.59 11.34 -19.85
N GLU A 147 17.71 11.61 -20.52
CA GLU A 147 17.80 12.05 -21.92
C GLU A 147 17.44 10.94 -22.95
N GLU A 148 16.92 9.80 -22.49
CA GLU A 148 16.54 8.67 -23.32
C GLU A 148 15.29 8.00 -22.73
N ALA A 149 14.51 7.37 -23.60
CA ALA A 149 13.44 6.46 -23.25
C ALA A 149 13.98 5.03 -23.02
N ILE A 150 13.33 4.28 -22.14
CA ILE A 150 13.55 2.85 -21.95
C ILE A 150 12.36 2.10 -22.55
N VAL A 151 12.63 1.11 -23.39
CA VAL A 151 11.61 0.16 -23.86
C VAL A 151 12.04 -1.23 -23.43
N ILE A 152 11.21 -1.87 -22.62
CA ILE A 152 11.35 -3.26 -22.20
C ILE A 152 10.40 -4.07 -23.07
N VAL A 153 10.95 -5.03 -23.82
CA VAL A 153 10.15 -6.03 -24.54
C VAL A 153 10.30 -7.33 -23.78
N ASP A 154 9.21 -7.88 -23.29
CA ASP A 154 9.23 -9.15 -22.59
C ASP A 154 9.06 -10.34 -23.54
N GLY A 155 9.55 -11.49 -23.10
CA GLY A 155 9.24 -12.77 -23.72
C GLY A 155 8.04 -13.40 -23.04
N SER A 156 7.21 -14.10 -23.81
CA SER A 156 6.16 -14.97 -23.27
C SER A 156 6.29 -16.37 -23.87
N VAL A 157 5.82 -17.37 -23.13
CA VAL A 157 5.61 -18.72 -23.68
C VAL A 157 4.63 -18.63 -24.85
N GLY A 158 4.88 -19.42 -25.90
CA GLY A 158 4.01 -19.47 -27.08
C GLY A 158 4.49 -18.65 -28.28
N GLY A 159 5.61 -17.93 -28.19
CA GLY A 159 6.17 -17.22 -29.34
C GLY A 159 7.50 -16.53 -29.05
N ALA A 160 7.94 -15.73 -30.00
CA ALA A 160 9.13 -14.89 -29.91
C ALA A 160 8.78 -13.44 -30.30
N THR A 161 9.62 -12.49 -29.88
CA THR A 161 9.50 -11.08 -30.23
C THR A 161 10.66 -10.62 -31.11
N ASN A 162 10.42 -9.58 -31.90
CA ASN A 162 11.46 -8.80 -32.54
C ASN A 162 11.17 -7.30 -32.32
N PRO A 163 12.05 -6.53 -31.65
CA PRO A 163 13.33 -6.97 -31.10
C PRO A 163 13.14 -8.07 -30.03
N VAL A 164 14.18 -8.89 -29.85
CA VAL A 164 14.16 -10.01 -28.89
C VAL A 164 13.85 -9.47 -27.49
N ALA A 165 13.32 -10.33 -26.61
CA ALA A 165 13.09 -9.93 -25.23
C ALA A 165 14.35 -9.29 -24.60
N GLY A 166 14.19 -8.11 -24.03
CA GLY A 166 15.29 -7.30 -23.52
C GLY A 166 14.91 -5.86 -23.25
N THR A 167 15.88 -5.12 -22.73
CA THR A 167 15.75 -3.69 -22.43
C THR A 167 16.53 -2.88 -23.46
N TYR A 168 15.86 -1.91 -24.06
CA TYR A 168 16.37 -1.06 -25.12
C TYR A 168 16.28 0.41 -24.73
N THR A 169 17.20 1.21 -25.26
CA THR A 169 17.29 2.64 -24.98
C THR A 169 17.17 3.41 -26.28
N PHE A 170 16.33 4.45 -26.28
CA PHE A 170 16.01 5.23 -27.47
C PHE A 170 16.05 6.71 -27.18
N VAL A 171 16.44 7.51 -28.18
CA VAL A 171 16.31 8.97 -28.10
C VAL A 171 14.85 9.40 -28.27
N GLU A 172 14.52 10.62 -27.85
CA GLU A 172 13.17 11.18 -27.99
C GLU A 172 12.62 11.06 -29.41
N GLY A 173 11.33 10.77 -29.52
CA GLY A 173 10.62 10.76 -30.78
C GLY A 173 10.98 9.58 -31.69
N SER A 174 11.83 8.65 -31.22
CA SER A 174 12.16 7.44 -31.97
C SER A 174 10.89 6.63 -32.25
N GLY A 175 10.59 6.42 -33.53
CA GLY A 175 9.58 5.47 -33.98
C GLY A 175 10.17 4.06 -33.98
N VAL A 176 9.66 3.20 -33.11
CA VAL A 176 10.12 1.81 -32.97
C VAL A 176 8.98 0.88 -33.39
N THR A 177 9.29 -0.17 -34.13
CA THR A 177 8.32 -1.22 -34.46
C THR A 177 8.68 -2.49 -33.70
N ILE A 178 7.73 -3.03 -32.95
CA ILE A 178 7.86 -4.31 -32.28
C ILE A 178 6.88 -5.32 -32.88
N THR A 179 7.32 -6.56 -33.02
CA THR A 179 6.57 -7.66 -33.64
C THR A 179 6.60 -8.88 -32.74
N ALA A 180 5.48 -9.60 -32.69
CA ALA A 180 5.33 -10.88 -32.00
C ALA A 180 5.09 -11.98 -33.03
N THR A 181 5.88 -13.03 -32.97
CA THR A 181 5.79 -14.20 -33.86
C THR A 181 5.38 -15.40 -33.02
N PRO A 182 4.13 -15.89 -33.14
CA PRO A 182 3.68 -17.09 -32.44
C PRO A 182 4.48 -18.32 -32.89
N ASN A 183 4.70 -19.24 -31.96
CA ASN A 183 5.18 -20.58 -32.27
C ASN A 183 4.06 -21.41 -32.90
N ALA A 184 4.41 -22.58 -33.46
CA ALA A 184 3.41 -23.54 -33.91
C ALA A 184 2.42 -23.87 -32.78
N GLU A 185 1.14 -24.01 -33.12
CA GLU A 185 0.02 -24.23 -32.18
C GLU A 185 -0.29 -23.06 -31.26
N TYR A 186 0.29 -21.87 -31.48
CA TYR A 186 -0.06 -20.65 -30.77
C TYR A 186 -0.48 -19.56 -31.76
N GLU A 187 -1.34 -18.65 -31.31
CA GLU A 187 -1.68 -17.41 -31.97
C GLU A 187 -1.33 -16.21 -31.09
N PHE A 188 -1.02 -15.09 -31.73
CA PHE A 188 -0.82 -13.82 -31.04
C PHE A 188 -2.19 -13.20 -30.79
N LEU A 189 -2.48 -12.89 -29.52
CA LEU A 189 -3.71 -12.21 -29.15
C LEU A 189 -3.51 -10.70 -29.08
N ALA A 190 -2.52 -10.25 -28.30
CA ALA A 190 -2.32 -8.84 -28.02
C ALA A 190 -0.94 -8.57 -27.38
N TRP A 191 -0.57 -7.30 -27.30
CA TRP A 191 0.43 -6.81 -26.36
C TRP A 191 -0.26 -6.28 -25.11
N ARG A 192 0.33 -6.53 -23.94
CA ARG A 192 0.03 -5.78 -22.71
C ARG A 192 1.09 -4.71 -22.55
N ALA A 193 0.66 -3.45 -22.57
CA ALA A 193 1.52 -2.28 -22.43
C ALA A 193 1.42 -1.70 -21.02
N THR A 194 2.56 -1.58 -20.35
CA THR A 194 2.73 -0.99 -19.02
C THR A 194 3.73 0.17 -19.06
N GLY A 195 3.53 1.17 -18.21
CA GLY A 195 4.40 2.34 -18.15
C GLY A 195 3.85 3.39 -17.19
N SER A 196 4.72 3.92 -16.32
CA SER A 196 4.28 4.92 -15.34
C SER A 196 4.22 6.30 -15.97
N GLY A 197 3.07 6.98 -15.83
CA GLY A 197 2.92 8.36 -16.30
C GLY A 197 2.72 8.51 -17.81
N ILE A 198 2.43 7.40 -18.50
CA ILE A 198 2.27 7.35 -19.96
C ILE A 198 0.82 7.04 -20.27
N PRO A 199 0.07 7.97 -20.90
CA PRO A 199 -1.29 7.71 -21.33
C PRO A 199 -1.34 6.52 -22.31
N GLY A 200 -2.20 5.53 -22.02
CA GLY A 200 -2.33 4.32 -22.83
C GLY A 200 -1.41 3.16 -22.43
N HIS A 201 -0.72 3.29 -21.29
CA HIS A 201 0.22 2.27 -20.76
C HIS A 201 -0.09 1.91 -19.30
N GLU A 202 -1.35 2.09 -18.88
CA GLU A 202 -1.86 1.65 -17.58
C GLU A 202 -2.41 0.22 -17.71
N GLU A 203 -1.52 -0.75 -17.99
CA GLU A 203 -1.89 -2.15 -18.31
C GLU A 203 -2.84 -2.27 -19.52
N THR A 204 -2.61 -1.48 -20.56
CA THR A 204 -3.49 -1.43 -21.73
C THR A 204 -3.24 -2.61 -22.68
N ILE A 205 -4.31 -3.11 -23.30
CA ILE A 205 -4.24 -4.19 -24.30
C ILE A 205 -4.23 -3.60 -25.70
N LEU A 206 -3.21 -3.94 -26.49
CA LEU A 206 -3.00 -3.46 -27.85
C LEU A 206 -3.00 -4.64 -28.83
N MET A 207 -3.92 -4.64 -29.79
CA MET A 207 -4.12 -5.78 -30.70
C MET A 207 -3.23 -5.72 -31.96
N ASP A 208 -2.56 -4.59 -32.21
CA ASP A 208 -1.76 -4.39 -33.42
C ASP A 208 -0.47 -5.24 -33.40
N ASN A 209 -0.17 -5.88 -34.53
CA ASN A 209 1.07 -6.62 -34.76
C ASN A 209 1.39 -6.61 -36.26
N PRO A 210 2.45 -5.91 -36.73
CA PRO A 210 3.43 -5.13 -35.95
C PRO A 210 2.82 -3.96 -35.16
N LEU A 211 3.32 -3.73 -33.94
CA LEU A 211 2.98 -2.56 -33.14
C LEU A 211 4.01 -1.45 -33.38
N SER A 212 3.52 -0.25 -33.71
CA SER A 212 4.36 0.95 -33.86
C SER A 212 4.25 1.82 -32.61
N ILE A 213 5.40 2.15 -32.02
CA ILE A 213 5.49 2.92 -30.78
C ILE A 213 6.33 4.18 -31.01
N VAL A 214 6.01 5.25 -30.27
CA VAL A 214 6.79 6.50 -30.25
C VAL A 214 7.33 6.69 -28.84
N CYS A 215 8.64 6.82 -28.73
CA CYS A 215 9.33 6.91 -27.44
C CYS A 215 9.40 8.37 -26.96
N GLY A 216 8.86 8.67 -25.77
CA GLY A 216 9.05 9.96 -25.10
C GLY A 216 10.23 9.93 -24.10
N LEU A 217 10.90 11.06 -23.90
CA LEU A 217 12.05 11.17 -23.00
C LEU A 217 11.72 10.75 -21.58
N GLY A 218 12.66 10.05 -20.95
CA GLY A 218 12.62 9.64 -19.54
C GLY A 218 11.53 8.64 -19.16
N TYR A 219 10.69 8.25 -20.11
CA TYR A 219 9.67 7.24 -19.91
C TYR A 219 10.24 5.84 -20.00
N THR A 220 9.65 4.94 -19.22
CA THR A 220 9.88 3.50 -19.33
C THR A 220 8.60 2.85 -19.81
N TYR A 221 8.68 2.25 -20.99
CA TYR A 221 7.63 1.47 -21.62
C TYR A 221 7.96 0.00 -21.43
N GLU A 222 6.96 -0.82 -21.14
CA GLU A 222 7.08 -2.27 -21.04
C GLU A 222 5.97 -2.91 -21.89
N TYR A 223 6.35 -3.89 -22.72
CA TYR A 223 5.46 -4.56 -23.65
C TYR A 223 5.62 -6.07 -23.51
N LEU A 224 4.56 -6.74 -23.05
CA LEU A 224 4.47 -8.20 -22.96
C LEU A 224 3.59 -8.75 -24.08
N PRO A 225 4.08 -9.63 -24.98
CA PRO A 225 3.22 -10.32 -25.93
C PRO A 225 2.36 -11.36 -25.22
N ILE A 226 1.09 -11.45 -25.60
CA ILE A 226 0.15 -12.45 -25.15
C ILE A 226 -0.07 -13.43 -26.30
N PHE A 227 0.32 -14.68 -26.08
CA PHE A 227 0.03 -15.79 -26.97
C PHE A 227 -0.98 -16.72 -26.33
N ALA A 228 -1.87 -17.29 -27.13
CA ALA A 228 -2.76 -18.37 -26.71
C ALA A 228 -2.56 -19.59 -27.61
N PRO A 229 -2.71 -20.81 -27.09
CA PRO A 229 -2.79 -21.98 -27.94
C PRO A 229 -3.92 -21.81 -28.96
N VAL A 230 -3.65 -22.12 -30.23
CA VAL A 230 -4.70 -22.25 -31.23
C VAL A 230 -5.55 -23.43 -30.79
N ASP A 231 -6.82 -23.19 -30.47
CA ASP A 231 -7.76 -24.29 -30.22
C ASP A 231 -7.76 -25.16 -31.48
N SER A 232 -7.09 -26.31 -31.41
CA SER A 232 -7.33 -27.38 -32.37
C SER A 232 -8.79 -27.71 -32.18
N GLU A 233 -9.65 -27.38 -33.15
CA GLU A 233 -11.02 -27.86 -33.13
C GLU A 233 -10.95 -29.34 -32.74
N VAL A 234 -11.59 -29.65 -31.61
CA VAL A 234 -11.82 -31.03 -31.22
C VAL A 234 -12.58 -31.62 -32.41
N SER A 235 -11.88 -32.39 -33.26
CA SER A 235 -12.50 -33.36 -34.15
C SER A 235 -13.58 -34.00 -33.31
N SER A 236 -14.85 -33.72 -33.63
CA SER A 236 -16.00 -34.08 -32.82
C SER A 236 -15.94 -35.57 -32.51
N GLY A 237 -15.30 -35.89 -31.40
CA GLY A 237 -15.04 -37.24 -30.93
C GLY A 237 -16.34 -37.73 -30.34
N GLU A 238 -17.15 -38.30 -31.21
CA GLU A 238 -18.25 -39.22 -30.92
C GLU A 238 -18.92 -38.99 -29.55
N THR A 239 -19.74 -37.95 -29.46
CA THR A 239 -20.74 -37.89 -28.41
C THR A 239 -21.66 -39.09 -28.62
N VAL A 240 -21.61 -40.09 -27.74
CA VAL A 240 -22.59 -41.19 -27.70
C VAL A 240 -23.96 -40.53 -27.71
N SER A 241 -24.72 -40.69 -28.81
CA SER A 241 -26.01 -40.01 -28.95
C SER A 241 -26.89 -40.39 -27.77
N VAL A 242 -27.56 -39.40 -27.17
CA VAL A 242 -28.44 -39.56 -26.00
C VAL A 242 -29.43 -40.73 -26.14
N GLU A 243 -29.82 -41.08 -27.37
CA GLU A 243 -30.63 -42.27 -27.68
C GLU A 243 -30.03 -43.58 -27.14
N TYR A 244 -28.71 -43.80 -27.26
CA TYR A 244 -28.03 -44.99 -26.73
C TYR A 244 -27.94 -44.98 -25.20
N PHE A 245 -27.81 -43.80 -24.58
CA PHE A 245 -27.84 -43.68 -23.12
C PHE A 245 -29.22 -44.04 -22.57
N TYR A 246 -30.30 -43.56 -23.19
CA TYR A 246 -31.67 -43.94 -22.81
C TYR A 246 -31.96 -45.42 -23.09
N ALA A 247 -31.48 -45.98 -24.21
CA ALA A 247 -31.62 -47.40 -24.50
C ALA A 247 -30.93 -48.28 -23.44
N ALA A 248 -29.73 -47.92 -23.00
CA ALA A 248 -29.02 -48.64 -21.93
C ALA A 248 -29.77 -48.59 -20.60
N ILE A 249 -30.34 -47.45 -20.21
CA ILE A 249 -31.16 -47.32 -19.00
C ILE A 249 -32.42 -48.19 -19.10
N ILE A 250 -33.10 -48.19 -20.25
CA ILE A 250 -34.30 -49.01 -20.47
C ILE A 250 -33.96 -50.51 -20.36
N ILE A 251 -32.86 -50.96 -20.97
CA ILE A 251 -32.42 -52.36 -20.89
C ILE A 251 -32.14 -52.75 -19.44
N LEU A 252 -31.42 -51.92 -18.67
CA LEU A 252 -31.14 -52.19 -17.26
C LEU A 252 -32.42 -52.23 -16.41
N ALA A 253 -33.39 -51.36 -16.69
CA ALA A 253 -34.70 -51.38 -16.01
C ALA A 253 -35.48 -52.67 -16.31
N ILE A 254 -35.47 -53.14 -17.57
CA ILE A 254 -36.11 -54.41 -17.95
C ILE A 254 -35.45 -55.58 -17.23
N ILE A 255 -34.11 -55.63 -17.18
CA ILE A 255 -33.37 -56.68 -16.47
C ILE A 255 -33.74 -56.69 -14.98
N ALA A 256 -33.82 -55.53 -14.35
CA ALA A 256 -34.20 -55.41 -12.94
C ALA A 256 -35.62 -55.92 -12.68
N VAL A 257 -36.60 -55.55 -13.52
CA VAL A 257 -37.99 -56.02 -13.40
C VAL A 257 -38.07 -57.54 -13.59
N VAL A 258 -37.37 -58.09 -14.58
CA VAL A 258 -37.33 -59.55 -14.81
C VAL A 258 -36.70 -60.26 -13.61
N ALA A 259 -35.61 -59.73 -13.05
CA ALA A 259 -34.97 -60.30 -11.86
C ALA A 259 -35.91 -60.29 -10.63
N VAL A 260 -36.65 -59.20 -10.41
CA VAL A 260 -37.64 -59.10 -9.34
C VAL A 260 -38.80 -60.08 -9.56
N ALA A 261 -39.33 -60.17 -10.78
CA ALA A 261 -40.40 -61.12 -11.11
C ALA A 261 -39.95 -62.58 -10.91
N ALA A 262 -38.73 -62.92 -11.34
CA ALA A 262 -38.12 -64.23 -11.12
C ALA A 262 -37.94 -64.53 -9.62
N ALA A 263 -37.48 -63.55 -8.84
CA ALA A 263 -37.35 -63.68 -7.38
C ALA A 263 -38.70 -63.90 -6.69
N LEU A 264 -39.74 -63.16 -7.10
CA LEU A 264 -41.11 -63.32 -6.58
C LEU A 264 -41.70 -64.69 -6.96
N MET A 265 -41.51 -65.14 -8.21
CA MET A 265 -41.93 -66.48 -8.65
C MET A 265 -41.20 -67.60 -7.89
N TYR A 266 -39.90 -67.44 -7.62
CA TYR A 266 -39.14 -68.39 -6.82
C TYR A 266 -39.66 -68.46 -5.37
N ARG A 267 -40.06 -67.33 -4.79
CA ARG A 267 -40.58 -67.24 -3.41
C ARG A 267 -41.95 -67.91 -3.24
N ASN A 268 -42.79 -67.94 -4.28
CA ASN A 268 -44.11 -68.58 -4.25
C ASN A 268 -44.08 -70.09 -4.54
N LYS A 269 -42.92 -70.66 -4.91
CA LYS A 269 -42.74 -72.11 -5.15
C LYS A 269 -42.23 -72.89 -3.91
N LYS A 270 -42.10 -72.24 -2.76
CA LYS A 270 -41.89 -72.87 -1.44
C LYS A 270 -43.17 -72.77 -0.63
#